data_AF-A0A6G0A2U4-F1
#
_entry.id   AF-A0A6G0A2U4-F1
#
_cell.length_a   1.000
_cell.length_b   1.000
_cell.length_c   1.000
_cell.angle_alpha   90.00
_cell.angle_beta   90.00
_cell.angle_gamma   90.00
#
_symmetry.space_group_name_H-M   'P 1'
#
loop_
_entity.id
_entity.type
_entity.pdbx_description
1 polymer ?
#
loop_
_entity_poly.entity_id
_entity_poly.type
_entity_poly.pdbx_seq_one_letter_code
_entity_poly.pdbx_strand_id
1 'polypeptide(L)' 'MRIADLPDFLTVEETAAVLRIGRTSAYAEIRRWERTGGAAGIPSVRFGRSVRVPKAVILRLLDPTRRRPVDGNAHDAA' A
#
# COMPACT_ATOMS: atom_id res chain seq x y z
N MET A 1 -5.22 -13.67 11.29
CA MET A 1 -3.79 -13.53 10.98
C MET A 1 -3.26 -12.35 11.76
N ARG A 2 -2.31 -12.56 12.68
CA ARG A 2 -1.66 -11.43 13.37
C ARG A 2 -0.59 -10.86 12.45
N ILE A 3 -0.23 -9.60 12.68
CA ILE A 3 0.82 -8.93 11.90
C ILE A 3 2.18 -9.66 12.03
N ALA A 4 2.46 -10.22 13.21
CA ALA A 4 3.66 -11.01 13.45
C ALA A 4 3.77 -12.20 12.50
N ASP A 5 2.64 -12.85 12.18
CA ASP A 5 2.56 -14.08 11.38
C ASP A 5 2.62 -13.81 9.85
N LEU A 6 2.64 -12.56 9.42
CA LEU A 6 2.70 -12.23 7.98
C LEU A 6 4.05 -12.68 7.39
N PRO A 7 4.06 -13.23 6.16
CA PRO A 7 5.31 -13.44 5.42
C PRO A 7 5.97 -12.09 5.11
N ASP A 8 7.27 -12.10 4.81
CA ASP A 8 8.03 -10.89 4.47
C ASP A 8 7.54 -10.24 3.17
N PHE A 9 6.94 -11.02 2.28
CA PHE A 9 6.36 -10.59 1.02
C PHE A 9 4.94 -11.14 0.88
N LEU A 10 3.98 -10.24 0.81
CA LEU A 10 2.58 -10.56 0.62
C LEU A 10 2.23 -10.57 -0.87
N THR A 11 1.35 -11.47 -1.27
CA THR A 11 0.60 -11.39 -2.52
C THR A 11 -0.37 -10.20 -2.49
N VAL A 12 -0.97 -9.89 -3.64
CA VAL A 12 -1.98 -8.82 -3.73
C VAL A 12 -3.23 -9.20 -2.93
N GLU A 13 -3.61 -10.47 -2.96
CA GLU A 13 -4.74 -11.04 -2.23
C GLU A 13 -4.53 -10.98 -0.71
N GLU A 14 -3.35 -11.38 -0.23
CA GLU A 14 -2.99 -11.27 1.19
C GLU A 14 -2.95 -9.82 1.65
N THR A 15 -2.42 -8.91 0.81
CA THR A 15 -2.44 -7.47 1.08
C THR A 15 -3.86 -6.94 1.20
N ALA A 16 -4.75 -7.32 0.29
CA ALA A 16 -6.16 -6.94 0.32
C ALA A 16 -6.84 -7.43 1.62
N ALA A 17 -6.57 -8.67 2.02
CA ALA A 17 -7.10 -9.25 3.24
C ALA A 17 -6.59 -8.54 4.51
N VAL A 18 -5.29 -8.24 4.58
CA VAL A 18 -4.67 -7.54 5.72
C VAL A 18 -5.19 -6.11 5.84
N LEU A 19 -5.29 -5.39 4.72
CA LEU A 19 -5.79 -4.01 4.68
C LEU A 19 -7.33 -3.91 4.73
N ARG A 20 -8.03 -5.05 4.70
CA ARG A 20 -9.51 -5.13 4.67
C ARG A 20 -10.15 -4.35 3.52
N ILE A 21 -9.54 -4.42 2.33
CA ILE A 21 -10.05 -3.82 1.11
C ILE A 21 -10.39 -4.89 0.06
N GLY A 22 -11.22 -4.55 -0.93
CA GLY A 22 -11.49 -5.45 -2.05
C GLY A 22 -10.23 -5.71 -2.88
N ARG A 23 -10.12 -6.91 -3.46
CA ARG A 23 -9.00 -7.28 -4.35
C ARG A 23 -8.81 -6.25 -5.48
N THR A 24 -9.91 -5.83 -6.10
CA THR A 24 -9.88 -4.81 -7.17
C THR A 24 -9.22 -3.51 -6.71
N SER A 25 -9.52 -3.06 -5.49
CA SER A 25 -8.92 -1.86 -4.89
C SER A 25 -7.43 -2.06 -4.61
N ALA A 26 -7.02 -3.21 -4.07
CA ALA A 26 -5.61 -3.51 -3.84
C ALA A 26 -4.81 -3.50 -5.15
N TYR A 27 -5.33 -4.15 -6.20
CA TYR A 27 -4.74 -4.13 -7.53
C TYR A 27 -4.68 -2.70 -8.12
N ALA A 28 -5.71 -1.88 -7.90
CA ALA A 28 -5.73 -0.50 -8.36
C ALA A 28 -4.65 0.36 -7.70
N GLU A 29 -4.47 0.22 -6.39
CA GLU A 29 -3.43 0.94 -5.64
C GLU A 29 -2.02 0.49 -6.00
N ILE A 30 -1.81 -0.80 -6.28
CA ILE A 30 -0.53 -1.29 -6.80
C ILE A 30 -0.26 -0.72 -8.20
N ARG A 31 -1.25 -0.74 -9.10
CA ARG A 31 -1.10 -0.10 -10.42
C ARG A 31 -0.85 1.40 -10.30
N ARG A 32 -1.43 2.07 -9.30
CA ARG A 32 -1.16 3.49 -9.03
C ARG A 32 0.29 3.71 -8.62
N TRP A 33 0.84 2.84 -7.76
CA TRP A 33 2.25 2.88 -7.38
C TRP A 33 3.17 2.80 -8.59
N GLU A 34 2.92 1.85 -9.48
CA GLU A 34 3.70 1.66 -10.70
C GLU A 34 3.59 2.87 -11.64
N ARG A 35 2.36 3.33 -11.91
CA ARG A 35 2.12 4.46 -12.84
C ARG A 35 2.69 5.78 -12.35
N THR A 36 2.77 5.97 -11.04
CA THR A 36 3.26 7.22 -10.43
C THR A 36 4.74 7.18 -10.09
N GLY A 37 5.46 6.10 -10.47
CA GLY A 37 6.87 5.95 -10.15
C GLY A 37 7.15 5.93 -8.64
N GLY A 38 6.18 5.48 -7.85
CA GLY A 38 6.30 5.44 -6.40
C GLY A 38 5.81 6.68 -5.64
N ALA A 39 5.10 7.60 -6.29
CA ALA A 39 4.56 8.77 -5.59
C ALA A 39 3.27 8.47 -4.81
N ALA A 40 2.41 7.58 -5.32
CA ALA A 40 1.13 7.25 -4.69
C ALA A 40 0.68 5.81 -4.96
N GLY A 41 -0.02 5.18 -4.02
CA GLY A 41 -0.46 3.79 -4.15
C GLY A 41 0.07 2.91 -3.03
N ILE A 42 -0.03 1.60 -3.20
CA ILE A 42 0.59 0.61 -2.31
C ILE A 42 1.97 0.23 -2.88
N PRO A 43 3.08 0.55 -2.17
CA PRO A 43 4.41 0.14 -2.59
C PRO A 43 4.52 -1.37 -2.78
N SER A 44 5.06 -1.75 -3.92
CA SER A 44 5.23 -3.14 -4.32
C SER A 44 6.51 -3.32 -5.15
N VAL A 45 6.97 -4.57 -5.21
CA VAL A 45 8.13 -5.00 -6.01
C VAL A 45 7.69 -6.08 -6.99
N ARG A 46 8.34 -6.11 -8.17
CA ARG A 46 8.10 -7.15 -9.18
C ARG A 46 9.26 -8.14 -9.23
N PHE A 47 8.91 -9.41 -9.17
CA PHE A 47 9.79 -10.54 -9.45
C PHE A 47 9.28 -11.23 -10.73
N GLY A 48 9.79 -10.79 -11.88
CA GLY A 48 9.27 -11.21 -13.19
C GLY A 48 7.78 -10.86 -13.33
N ARG A 49 6.93 -11.88 -13.45
CA ARG A 49 5.47 -11.72 -13.59
C ARG A 49 4.74 -11.59 -12.25
N SER A 50 5.45 -11.80 -11.14
CA SER A 50 4.86 -11.77 -9.80
C SER A 50 4.99 -10.40 -9.16
N VAL A 51 3.89 -9.89 -8.62
CA VAL A 51 3.85 -8.71 -7.76
C VAL A 51 3.90 -9.15 -6.30
N ARG A 52 4.72 -8.47 -5.48
CA ARG A 52 4.79 -8.68 -4.04
C ARG A 52 4.77 -7.35 -3.29
N VAL A 53 4.10 -7.33 -2.15
CA VAL A 53 4.07 -6.20 -1.22
C VAL A 53 4.93 -6.55 -0.02
N PRO A 54 6.03 -5.81 0.24
CA PRO A 54 6.85 -6.07 1.42
C PRO A 54 6.05 -5.85 2.71
N LYS A 55 6.18 -6.74 3.70
CA LYS A 55 5.56 -6.60 5.03
C LYS A 55 5.88 -5.26 5.69
N ALA A 56 7.10 -4.75 5.49
CA ALA A 56 7.53 -3.44 5.98
C ALA A 56 6.62 -2.29 5.49
N VAL A 57 6.03 -2.40 4.29
CA VAL A 57 5.07 -1.43 3.78
C VAL A 57 3.80 -1.43 4.63
N ILE A 58 3.28 -2.62 4.94
CA ILE A 58 2.10 -2.77 5.79
C ILE A 58 2.37 -2.21 7.19
N LEU A 59 3.51 -2.57 7.78
CA LEU A 59 3.91 -2.04 9.08
C LEU A 59 3.97 -0.52 9.08
N ARG A 60 4.56 0.08 8.04
CA ARG A 60 4.61 1.54 7.86
C ARG A 60 3.24 2.17 7.68
N LEU A 61 2.30 1.50 7.01
CA LEU A 61 0.92 2.00 6.84
C LEU A 61 0.14 1.97 8.16
N LEU A 62 0.42 0.98 9.01
CA LEU A 62 -0.25 0.78 10.29
C LEU A 62 0.40 1.55 11.44
N ASP A 63 1.59 2.09 11.24
CA ASP A 63 2.28 2.92 12.22
C ASP A 63 1.47 4.20 12.51
N PRO A 64 0.87 4.33 13.70
CA PRO A 64 0.03 5.48 14.04
C PRO A 64 0.84 6.76 14.20
N THR A 65 2.16 6.66 14.36
CA THR A 65 3.07 7.81 14.46
C THR A 65 3.41 8.38 13.09
N ARG A 66 3.09 7.65 12.01
CA ARG A 66 3.26 8.12 10.64
C ARG A 66 2.33 9.30 10.39
N ARG A 67 2.88 10.51 10.50
CA ARG A 67 2.22 11.72 10.05
C ARG A 67 2.03 11.61 8.53
N ARG A 68 0.77 11.58 8.07
CA ARG A 68 0.48 11.87 6.66
C ARG A 68 0.89 13.33 6.44
N PRO A 69 1.56 13.69 5.32
CA PRO A 69 1.54 15.09 4.90
C PRO A 69 0.07 15.49 4.87
N VAL A 70 -0.32 16.45 5.71
CA VAL A 70 -1.62 17.07 5.58
C VAL A 70 -1.62 17.67 4.19
N ASP A 71 -2.45 17.14 3.30
CA ASP A 71 -2.67 17.75 2.00
C ASP A 71 -3.10 19.18 2.30
N GLY A 72 -2.24 20.17 2.02
CA GLY A 72 -2.56 21.57 2.20
C GLY A 72 -3.82 21.85 1.41
N ASN A 73 -4.89 22.27 2.09
CA ASN A 73 -6.18 22.56 1.49
C ASN A 73 -6.00 23.47 0.27
N ALA A 74 -6.18 22.91 -0.91
CA ALA A 74 -6.40 23.65 -2.15
C ALA A 74 -7.83 24.23 -2.21
N HIS A 75 -8.42 24.57 -1.06
CA HIS A 75 -9.79 25.07 -0.91
C HIS A 75 -9.90 26.50 -0.36
N ASP A 76 -8.78 27.14 0.02
CA ASP A 76 -8.75 28.54 0.48
C ASP A 76 -8.18 29.51 -0.58
N ALA A 77 -8.45 29.24 -1.86
CA ALA A 77 -8.25 30.22 -2.93
C ALA A 77 -9.63 30.68 -3.43
N ALA A 78 -10.24 31.58 -2.66
CA ALA A 78 -11.38 32.40 -3.07
C ALA A 78 -10.91 33.86 -3.16
#